data_AF-A0A0D2EUX9-F1
#
_entry.id   AF-A0A0D2EUX9-F1
#
_cell.length_a   1.000
_cell.length_b   1.000
_cell.length_c   1.000
_cell.angle_alpha   90.00
_cell.angle_beta   90.00
_cell.angle_gamma   90.00
#
_symmetry.space_group_name_H-M   'P 1'
#
loop_
_entity.id
_entity.type
_entity.pdbx_description
1 polymer ?
#
loop_
_entity_poly.entity_id
_entity_poly.type
_entity_poly.pdbx_seq_one_letter_code
_entity_poly.pdbx_strand_id
1 'polypeptide(L)'
;MARIRLLRASKHAAVFALGATAATQIHVLPSPFRTVYAEAPSKDQLPDKKPIYSDFPVAPTTPEPSPTSPVSKPNPHSPTPTDRLAEQVKKARLFLYDQSLAAETSFNKLLSWAFRKETDFSNTIASLAPAPETGEQLLPGAIYVLVATLTGSIVSRNRGIFLRTTFPLAVGIAAGWYLIPVTMQNTSDLIWEYEKKVPAISETHAQISGFAKEAWRQTRLHTKFATDWADEKANEARKTVEDLVSKGK
;
A
#
# COMPACT_ATOMS: atom_id res chain seq x y z
N MET A 1 -15.11 -52.32 13.60
CA MET A 1 -14.14 -51.92 14.65
C MET A 1 -13.36 -50.69 14.19
N ALA A 2 -13.89 -49.48 14.37
CA ALA A 2 -13.23 -48.25 13.92
C ALA A 2 -12.54 -47.57 15.11
N ARG A 3 -11.21 -47.67 15.16
CA ARG A 3 -10.37 -47.14 16.24
C ARG A 3 -10.34 -45.61 16.16
N ILE A 4 -11.06 -44.96 17.07
CA ILE A 4 -11.01 -43.52 17.30
C ILE A 4 -9.61 -43.18 17.84
N ARG A 5 -8.77 -42.60 16.97
CA ARG A 5 -7.44 -42.12 17.33
C ARG A 5 -7.58 -40.85 18.16
N LEU A 6 -7.45 -41.00 19.48
CA LEU A 6 -7.17 -39.94 20.43
C LEU A 6 -5.87 -39.23 20.02
N LEU A 7 -5.99 -38.08 19.35
CA LEU A 7 -4.90 -37.16 19.14
C LEU A 7 -4.50 -36.56 20.50
N ARG A 8 -3.46 -37.18 21.05
CA ARG A 8 -2.74 -36.82 22.27
C ARG A 8 -2.40 -35.34 22.26
N ALA A 9 -2.96 -34.61 23.23
CA ALA A 9 -2.64 -33.23 23.55
C ALA A 9 -1.15 -33.12 23.92
N SER A 10 -0.32 -32.74 22.96
CA SER A 10 1.08 -32.41 23.18
C SER A 10 1.15 -31.04 23.86
N LYS A 11 1.53 -31.07 25.15
CA LYS A 11 1.77 -29.93 26.03
C LYS A 11 3.04 -29.17 25.64
N HIS A 12 3.09 -28.60 24.44
CA HIS A 12 4.13 -27.66 24.06
C HIS A 12 3.47 -26.32 23.74
N ALA A 13 2.99 -25.68 24.82
CA ALA A 13 2.78 -24.24 24.89
C ALA A 13 4.16 -23.57 24.84
N ALA A 14 4.82 -23.61 23.69
CA ALA A 14 5.94 -22.75 23.39
C ALA A 14 5.34 -21.39 23.04
N VAL A 15 5.21 -20.56 24.06
CA VAL A 15 4.91 -19.13 23.99
C VAL A 15 6.02 -18.48 23.17
N PHE A 16 5.89 -18.51 21.84
CA PHE A 16 6.65 -17.64 20.97
C PHE A 16 5.97 -16.28 20.98
N ALA A 17 6.18 -15.56 22.08
CA ALA A 17 6.02 -14.12 22.16
C ALA A 17 7.10 -13.47 21.28
N LEU A 18 6.95 -13.57 19.96
CA LEU A 18 7.64 -12.71 18.99
C LEU A 18 6.91 -11.37 18.97
N GLY A 19 6.94 -10.70 20.13
CA GLY A 19 6.53 -9.32 20.27
C GLY A 19 7.55 -8.45 19.55
N ALA A 20 7.14 -7.88 18.42
CA ALA A 20 7.35 -6.49 18.01
C ALA A 20 8.73 -5.80 18.21
N THR A 21 9.84 -6.52 18.38
CA THR A 21 11.20 -5.93 18.38
C THR A 21 11.74 -5.87 16.96
N ALA A 22 11.01 -5.27 16.03
CA ALA A 22 11.53 -4.91 14.71
C ALA A 22 12.09 -3.48 14.67
N ALA A 23 11.92 -2.68 15.73
CA ALA A 23 12.19 -1.25 15.69
C ALA A 23 13.54 -0.80 16.31
N THR A 24 14.30 -1.66 17.01
CA THR A 24 15.45 -1.17 17.80
C THR A 24 16.79 -1.86 17.57
N GLN A 25 16.91 -2.78 16.60
CA GLN A 25 18.20 -3.38 16.24
C GLN A 25 18.63 -3.02 14.82
N ILE A 26 18.60 -1.73 14.47
CA ILE A 26 19.49 -1.20 13.44
C ILE A 26 20.84 -0.94 14.12
N HIS A 27 21.46 -2.02 14.60
CA HIS A 27 22.85 -1.99 15.04
C HIS A 27 23.70 -1.92 13.78
N VAL A 28 24.19 -0.72 13.48
CA VAL A 28 25.51 -0.47 12.91
C VAL A 28 25.85 -1.40 11.73
N LEU A 29 24.99 -1.42 10.70
CA LEU A 29 25.49 -1.76 9.37
C LEU A 29 26.41 -0.60 8.97
N PRO A 30 27.70 -0.84 8.68
CA PRO A 30 28.60 0.20 8.24
C PRO A 30 28.10 0.66 6.87
N SER A 31 27.33 1.75 6.84
CA SER A 31 26.97 2.42 5.61
C SER A 31 28.26 2.74 4.85
N PRO A 32 28.54 2.12 3.70
CA PRO A 32 29.77 2.41 2.95
C PRO A 32 29.76 3.83 2.35
N PHE A 33 28.68 4.57 2.52
CA PHE A 33 28.59 5.97 2.13
C PHE A 33 29.23 6.84 3.20
N ARG A 34 30.57 6.87 3.20
CA ARG A 34 31.31 8.01 3.73
C ARG A 34 30.93 9.19 2.83
N THR A 35 29.97 9.99 3.28
CA THR A 35 29.62 11.25 2.64
C THR A 35 30.81 12.19 2.82
N VAL A 36 31.74 12.14 1.87
CA VAL A 36 32.82 13.12 1.79
C VAL A 36 32.17 14.43 1.38
N TYR A 37 32.05 15.34 2.34
CA TYR A 37 31.62 16.70 2.09
C TYR A 37 32.74 17.36 1.27
N ALA A 38 32.53 17.49 -0.04
CA ALA A 38 33.40 18.33 -0.84
C ALA A 38 33.09 19.78 -0.43
N GLU A 39 33.94 20.35 0.42
CA GLU A 39 33.88 21.77 0.74
C GLU A 39 34.02 22.53 -0.59
N ALA A 40 32.92 23.15 -1.02
CA ALA A 40 32.98 24.04 -2.17
C ALA A 40 33.87 25.22 -1.75
N PRO A 41 34.94 25.55 -2.52
CA PRO A 41 35.79 26.67 -2.18
C PRO A 41 34.94 27.93 -2.05
N SER A 42 35.22 28.73 -1.02
CA SER A 42 34.51 29.98 -0.77
C SER A 42 34.54 30.85 -2.02
N LYS A 43 33.44 31.60 -2.27
CA LYS A 43 33.25 32.39 -3.49
C LYS A 43 34.43 33.31 -3.81
N ASP A 44 35.18 33.75 -2.80
CA ASP A 44 36.34 34.63 -2.95
C ASP A 44 37.57 33.92 -3.57
N GLN A 45 37.67 32.59 -3.45
CA GLN A 45 38.73 31.79 -4.08
C GLN A 45 38.37 31.37 -5.52
N LEU A 46 37.11 31.50 -5.92
CA LEU A 46 36.67 31.16 -7.27
C LEU A 46 36.90 32.37 -8.18
N PRO A 47 37.68 32.24 -9.28
CA PRO A 47 37.77 33.31 -10.26
C PRO A 47 36.37 33.64 -10.78
N ASP A 48 36.07 34.94 -10.82
CA ASP A 48 34.76 35.49 -11.14
C ASP A 48 34.21 34.83 -12.41
N LYS A 49 33.06 34.15 -12.29
CA LYS A 49 32.48 33.36 -13.38
C LYS A 49 32.04 34.30 -14.49
N LYS A 50 32.91 34.50 -15.48
CA LYS A 50 32.53 35.16 -16.73
C LYS A 50 31.39 34.35 -17.36
N PRO A 51 30.19 34.94 -17.57
CA PRO A 51 29.11 34.24 -18.23
C PRO A 51 29.58 33.80 -19.62
N ILE A 52 29.19 32.60 -20.05
CA ILE A 52 29.56 32.04 -21.37
C ILE A 52 29.05 32.93 -22.51
N TYR A 53 28.06 33.77 -22.22
CA TYR A 53 27.54 34.81 -23.10
C TYR A 53 28.04 36.18 -22.64
N SER A 54 29.34 36.43 -22.71
CA SER A 54 29.85 37.78 -22.73
C SER A 54 29.96 38.23 -24.18
N ASP A 55 29.24 39.28 -24.55
CA ASP A 55 29.36 39.98 -25.82
C ASP A 55 30.82 40.43 -25.96
N PHE A 56 31.63 39.66 -26.70
CA PHE A 56 32.99 40.06 -26.98
C PHE A 56 32.93 41.39 -27.75
N PRO A 57 33.54 42.47 -27.23
CA PRO A 57 33.62 43.71 -27.97
C PRO A 57 34.35 43.41 -29.28
N VAL A 58 33.71 43.75 -30.39
CA VAL A 58 34.21 43.62 -31.76
C VAL A 58 35.43 44.53 -31.90
N ALA A 59 36.58 44.08 -31.41
CA ALA A 59 37.86 44.67 -31.75
C ALA A 59 38.26 44.05 -33.11
N PRO A 60 38.34 44.84 -34.19
CA PRO A 60 38.74 44.36 -35.49
C PRO A 60 40.26 44.14 -35.46
N THR A 61 40.67 43.02 -34.90
CA THR A 61 41.98 42.46 -35.22
C THR A 61 41.68 41.31 -36.15
N THR A 62 41.53 41.63 -37.43
CA THR A 62 41.62 40.70 -38.54
C THR A 62 42.83 39.79 -38.29
N PRO A 63 42.63 38.54 -37.81
CA PRO A 63 43.71 37.59 -37.77
C PRO A 63 43.77 37.09 -39.20
N GLU A 64 44.76 37.58 -39.92
CA GLU A 64 45.13 37.05 -41.22
C GLU A 64 45.09 35.52 -41.14
N PRO A 65 44.22 34.86 -41.94
CA PRO A 65 44.04 33.43 -41.85
C PRO A 65 45.37 32.80 -42.22
N SER A 66 46.09 32.30 -41.22
CA SER A 66 47.24 31.44 -41.46
C SER A 66 46.75 30.32 -42.39
N PRO A 67 47.46 30.11 -43.52
CA PRO A 67 46.96 29.33 -44.62
C PRO A 67 46.62 27.95 -44.11
N THR A 68 45.33 27.63 -44.20
CA THR A 68 44.81 26.30 -44.52
C THR A 68 45.80 25.20 -44.17
N SER A 69 46.03 24.96 -42.87
CA SER A 69 46.21 23.57 -42.47
C SER A 69 44.91 22.94 -42.93
N PRO A 70 44.94 22.06 -43.94
CA PRO A 70 43.71 21.51 -44.46
C PRO A 70 42.98 21.00 -43.24
N VAL A 71 41.77 21.56 -43.04
CA VAL A 71 40.66 20.80 -42.47
C VAL A 71 40.70 19.56 -43.32
N SER A 72 41.45 18.57 -42.83
CA SER A 72 41.63 17.30 -43.45
C SER A 72 40.22 16.80 -43.41
N LYS A 73 39.52 16.97 -44.53
CA LYS A 73 38.20 16.43 -44.78
C LYS A 73 38.32 15.04 -44.20
N PRO A 74 37.54 14.68 -43.17
CA PRO A 74 37.68 13.36 -42.57
C PRO A 74 37.54 12.43 -43.76
N ASN A 75 38.66 11.81 -44.16
CA ASN A 75 38.57 10.81 -45.18
C ASN A 75 37.55 9.81 -44.64
N PRO A 76 36.79 9.12 -45.50
CA PRO A 76 35.95 8.01 -45.07
C PRO A 76 36.87 6.95 -44.44
N HIS A 77 37.23 7.17 -43.17
CA HIS A 77 38.03 6.28 -42.39
C HIS A 77 37.17 5.05 -42.27
N SER A 78 37.68 3.94 -42.79
CA SER A 78 37.17 2.63 -42.43
C SER A 78 36.97 2.63 -40.91
N PRO A 79 35.76 2.32 -40.43
CA PRO A 79 35.39 2.52 -39.04
C PRO A 79 36.45 1.84 -38.18
N THR A 80 37.10 2.64 -37.34
CA THR A 80 38.08 2.06 -36.43
C THR A 80 37.33 1.09 -35.50
N PRO A 81 37.98 0.04 -35.00
CA PRO A 81 37.34 -0.87 -34.04
C PRO A 81 36.72 -0.11 -32.85
N THR A 82 37.32 1.03 -32.48
CA THR A 82 36.80 1.95 -31.46
C THR A 82 35.49 2.62 -31.87
N ASP A 83 35.32 3.02 -33.14
CA ASP A 83 34.06 3.60 -33.65
C ASP A 83 32.90 2.60 -33.57
N ARG A 84 33.16 1.32 -33.88
CA ARG A 84 32.16 0.25 -33.80
C ARG A 84 31.68 0.02 -32.37
N LEU A 85 32.59 0.03 -31.41
CA LEU A 85 32.24 -0.05 -29.99
C LEU A 85 31.43 1.18 -29.55
N ALA A 86 31.84 2.38 -29.98
CA ALA A 86 31.13 3.61 -29.67
C ALA A 86 29.68 3.60 -30.21
N GLU A 87 29.46 3.08 -31.42
CA GLU A 87 28.11 2.89 -31.98
C GLU A 87 27.25 1.93 -31.14
N GLN A 88 27.83 0.82 -30.69
CA GLN A 88 27.11 -0.17 -29.87
C GLN A 88 26.75 0.38 -28.49
N VAL A 89 27.69 1.06 -27.82
CA VAL A 89 27.46 1.70 -26.52
C VAL A 89 26.39 2.79 -26.66
N LYS A 90 26.40 3.58 -27.74
CA LYS A 90 25.36 4.56 -28.04
C LYS A 90 23.98 3.89 -28.17
N LYS A 91 23.88 2.80 -28.93
CA LYS A 91 22.61 2.05 -29.08
C LYS A 91 22.11 1.50 -27.75
N ALA A 92 23.00 0.90 -26.94
CA ALA A 92 22.64 0.37 -25.63
C ALA A 92 22.14 1.48 -24.68
N ARG A 93 22.82 2.64 -24.68
CA ARG A 93 22.42 3.81 -23.88
C ARG A 93 21.05 4.34 -24.30
N LEU A 94 20.81 4.49 -25.60
CA LEU A 94 19.53 4.97 -26.12
C LEU A 94 18.41 3.98 -25.82
N PHE A 95 18.62 2.68 -26.01
CA PHE A 95 17.62 1.66 -25.67
C PHE A 95 17.25 1.67 -24.19
N LEU A 96 18.24 1.76 -23.30
CA LEU A 96 18.00 1.85 -21.86
C LEU A 96 17.24 3.13 -21.51
N TYR A 97 17.61 4.26 -22.13
CA TYR A 97 16.95 5.56 -21.94
C TYR A 97 15.50 5.55 -22.44
N ASP A 98 15.25 4.97 -23.61
CA ASP A 98 13.90 4.87 -24.18
C ASP A 98 12.99 3.99 -23.30
N GLN A 99 13.53 2.88 -22.77
CA GLN A 99 12.79 2.00 -21.87
C GLN A 99 12.49 2.67 -20.51
N SER A 100 13.44 3.40 -19.93
CA SER A 100 13.19 4.16 -18.69
C SER A 100 12.19 5.27 -18.92
N LEU A 101 12.31 6.01 -20.03
CA LEU A 101 11.39 7.09 -20.39
C LEU A 101 9.97 6.56 -20.64
N ALA A 102 9.83 5.39 -21.28
CA ALA A 102 8.53 4.75 -21.48
C ALA A 102 7.89 4.35 -20.15
N ALA A 103 8.68 3.81 -19.21
CA ALA A 103 8.22 3.48 -17.87
C ALA A 103 7.79 4.73 -17.09
N GLU A 104 8.62 5.77 -17.07
CA GLU A 104 8.32 7.05 -16.43
C GLU A 104 7.07 7.71 -17.02
N THR A 105 6.94 7.72 -18.34
CA THR A 105 5.77 8.27 -19.03
C THR A 105 4.50 7.50 -18.68
N SER A 106 4.59 6.17 -18.58
CA SER A 106 3.45 5.33 -18.20
C SER A 106 3.04 5.58 -16.75
N PHE A 107 4.00 5.70 -15.85
CA PHE A 107 3.77 6.05 -14.45
C PHE A 107 3.17 7.46 -14.32
N ASN A 108 3.72 8.45 -15.02
CA ASN A 108 3.20 9.82 -15.03
C ASN A 108 1.78 9.90 -15.60
N LYS A 109 1.46 9.09 -16.62
CA LYS A 109 0.08 8.98 -17.15
C LYS A 109 -0.86 8.33 -16.15
N LEU A 110 -0.45 7.26 -15.49
CA LEU A 110 -1.23 6.62 -14.43
C LEU A 110 -1.48 7.58 -13.27
N LEU A 111 -0.45 8.31 -12.85
CA LEU A 111 -0.55 9.28 -11.78
C LEU A 111 -1.42 10.48 -12.18
N SER A 112 -1.28 10.98 -13.41
CA SER A 112 -2.14 12.04 -13.95
C SER A 112 -3.61 11.59 -14.04
N TRP A 113 -3.86 10.35 -14.45
CA TRP A 113 -5.20 9.76 -14.48
C TRP A 113 -5.75 9.58 -13.06
N ALA A 114 -4.94 9.07 -12.14
CA ALA A 114 -5.30 8.90 -10.73
C ALA A 114 -5.62 10.24 -10.08
N PHE A 115 -4.83 11.29 -10.32
CA PHE A 115 -5.10 12.63 -9.82
C PHE A 115 -6.35 13.26 -10.44
N ARG A 116 -6.61 13.06 -11.74
CA ARG A 116 -7.88 13.50 -12.34
C ARG A 116 -9.08 12.80 -11.70
N LYS A 117 -8.95 11.48 -11.47
CA LYS A 117 -9.96 10.69 -10.76
C LYS A 117 -10.09 11.08 -9.30
N GLU A 118 -9.00 11.49 -8.67
CA GLU A 118 -9.00 12.07 -7.32
C GLU A 118 -9.78 13.38 -7.33
N THR A 119 -9.55 14.30 -8.28
CA THR A 119 -10.34 15.54 -8.38
C THR A 119 -11.84 15.26 -8.56
N ASP A 120 -12.20 14.29 -9.40
CA ASP A 120 -13.60 13.86 -9.56
C ASP A 120 -14.19 13.32 -8.24
N PHE A 121 -13.40 12.51 -7.52
CA PHE A 121 -13.79 11.94 -6.23
C PHE A 121 -13.78 12.97 -5.11
N SER A 122 -12.87 13.94 -5.10
CA SER A 122 -12.83 15.06 -4.15
C SER A 122 -14.00 16.01 -4.39
N ASN A 123 -14.45 16.19 -5.63
CA ASN A 123 -15.67 16.93 -5.93
C ASN A 123 -16.92 16.11 -5.52
N THR A 124 -16.89 14.80 -5.74
CA THR A 124 -17.98 13.89 -5.31
C THR A 124 -18.05 13.84 -3.78
N ILE A 125 -16.93 13.64 -3.09
CA ILE A 125 -16.83 13.74 -1.63
C ILE A 125 -17.18 15.16 -1.21
N ALA A 126 -16.72 16.24 -1.83
CA ALA A 126 -17.14 17.58 -1.41
C ALA A 126 -18.67 17.76 -1.51
N SER A 127 -19.32 17.06 -2.45
CA SER A 127 -20.78 17.02 -2.56
C SER A 127 -21.47 16.01 -1.62
N LEU A 128 -20.79 14.93 -1.24
CA LEU A 128 -21.27 13.86 -0.36
C LEU A 128 -20.73 13.97 1.08
N ALA A 129 -19.85 14.94 1.34
CA ALA A 129 -19.07 15.03 2.55
C ALA A 129 -20.09 15.16 3.66
N PRO A 130 -20.09 14.20 4.61
CA PRO A 130 -20.82 14.38 5.85
C PRO A 130 -20.37 15.74 6.37
N ALA A 131 -21.34 16.64 6.52
CA ALA A 131 -21.03 17.98 6.95
C ALA A 131 -20.22 17.89 8.26
N PRO A 132 -19.21 18.76 8.43
CA PRO A 132 -18.25 18.67 9.53
C PRO A 132 -18.88 18.59 10.93
N GLU A 133 -20.18 18.88 11.07
CA GLU A 133 -20.99 18.55 12.25
C GLU A 133 -20.94 17.10 12.75
N THR A 134 -20.54 16.10 11.95
CA THR A 134 -20.40 14.72 12.48
C THR A 134 -19.13 14.55 13.33
N GLY A 135 -18.12 15.43 13.20
CA GLY A 135 -16.91 15.39 14.04
C GLY A 135 -16.00 14.17 13.88
N GLU A 136 -16.24 13.31 12.88
CA GLU A 136 -15.43 12.12 12.62
C GLU A 136 -14.09 12.50 11.96
N GLN A 137 -12.98 12.26 12.67
CA GLN A 137 -11.66 12.34 12.08
C GLN A 137 -11.37 11.04 11.32
N LEU A 138 -11.28 11.12 9.99
CA LEU A 138 -10.95 9.97 9.14
C LEU A 138 -9.55 9.40 9.43
N LEU A 139 -8.56 10.26 9.73
CA LEU A 139 -7.15 9.88 9.75
C LEU A 139 -6.68 8.98 10.92
N PRO A 140 -7.22 9.01 12.16
CA PRO A 140 -6.92 7.93 13.10
C PRO A 140 -7.59 6.61 12.69
N GLY A 141 -8.85 6.65 12.26
CA GLY A 141 -9.61 5.46 11.88
C GLY A 141 -9.01 4.72 10.69
N ALA A 142 -8.65 5.44 9.63
CA ALA A 142 -8.05 4.88 8.43
C ALA A 142 -6.71 4.16 8.71
N ILE A 143 -5.84 4.75 9.54
CA ILE A 143 -4.58 4.11 9.92
C ILE A 143 -4.83 2.84 10.72
N TYR A 144 -5.79 2.82 11.64
CA TYR A 144 -6.14 1.60 12.37
C TYR A 144 -6.73 0.53 11.46
N VAL A 145 -7.53 0.89 10.45
CA VAL A 145 -8.02 -0.06 9.44
C VAL A 145 -6.85 -0.64 8.64
N LEU A 146 -5.86 0.17 8.27
CA LEU A 146 -4.64 -0.31 7.60
C LEU A 146 -3.84 -1.26 8.49
N VAL A 147 -3.69 -0.94 9.78
CA VAL A 147 -3.02 -1.82 10.75
C VAL A 147 -3.79 -3.12 10.96
N ALA A 148 -5.12 -3.07 11.05
CA ALA A 148 -5.96 -4.26 11.15
C ALA A 148 -5.86 -5.14 9.89
N THR A 149 -5.86 -4.54 8.71
CA THR A 149 -5.64 -5.21 7.41
C THR A 149 -4.27 -5.90 7.39
N LEU A 150 -3.22 -5.19 7.78
CA LEU A 150 -1.86 -5.72 7.85
C LEU A 150 -1.75 -6.86 8.86
N THR A 151 -2.44 -6.74 9.99
CA THR A 151 -2.56 -7.80 11.00
C THR A 151 -3.25 -9.04 10.39
N GLY A 152 -4.30 -8.86 9.58
CA GLY A 152 -4.92 -9.92 8.80
C GLY A 152 -3.96 -10.60 7.81
N SER A 153 -3.02 -9.85 7.22
CA SER A 153 -1.95 -10.40 6.36
C SER A 153 -0.99 -11.31 7.12
N ILE A 154 -0.61 -10.92 8.34
CA ILE A 154 0.25 -11.74 9.20
C ILE A 154 -0.49 -13.02 9.63
N VAL A 155 -1.77 -12.92 9.99
CA VAL A 155 -2.59 -14.06 10.44
C VAL A 155 -2.83 -15.06 9.30
N SER A 156 -3.05 -14.58 8.07
CA SER A 156 -3.27 -15.43 6.89
C SER A 156 -1.98 -15.95 6.24
N ARG A 157 -0.81 -15.60 6.76
CA ARG A 157 0.52 -15.94 6.19
C ARG A 157 0.72 -17.43 5.94
N ASN A 158 0.23 -18.29 6.85
CA ASN A 158 0.40 -19.75 6.76
C ASN A 158 -0.75 -20.45 6.03
N ARG A 159 -1.59 -19.72 5.30
CA ARG A 159 -2.70 -20.28 4.53
C ARG A 159 -2.43 -20.11 3.03
N GLY A 160 -3.17 -20.85 2.22
CA GLY A 160 -3.01 -20.84 0.76
C GLY A 160 -3.09 -19.43 0.16
N ILE A 161 -2.54 -19.28 -1.05
CA ILE A 161 -2.40 -18.00 -1.76
C ILE A 161 -3.72 -17.21 -1.82
N PHE A 162 -4.85 -17.91 -2.05
CA PHE A 162 -6.16 -17.28 -2.09
C PHE A 162 -6.52 -16.59 -0.77
N LEU A 163 -6.39 -17.30 0.35
CA LEU A 163 -6.73 -16.74 1.66
C LEU A 163 -5.73 -15.67 2.09
N ARG A 164 -4.45 -15.80 1.70
CA ARG A 164 -3.42 -14.79 1.97
C ARG A 164 -3.73 -13.43 1.33
N THR A 165 -4.43 -13.43 0.19
CA THR A 165 -4.77 -12.19 -0.53
C THR A 165 -6.15 -11.67 -0.15
N THR A 166 -7.15 -12.55 0.03
CA THR A 166 -8.54 -12.13 0.30
C THR A 166 -8.81 -11.84 1.77
N PHE A 167 -8.15 -12.55 2.69
CA PHE A 167 -8.38 -12.39 4.12
C PHE A 167 -7.99 -11.01 4.66
N PRO A 168 -6.83 -10.43 4.30
CA PRO A 168 -6.47 -9.08 4.74
C PRO A 168 -7.51 -8.06 4.29
N LEU A 169 -7.98 -8.17 3.04
CA LEU A 169 -9.02 -7.30 2.49
C LEU A 169 -10.34 -7.44 3.27
N ALA A 170 -10.75 -8.66 3.58
CA ALA A 170 -11.95 -8.91 4.39
C ALA A 170 -11.84 -8.30 5.79
N VAL A 171 -10.69 -8.45 6.45
CA VAL A 171 -10.42 -7.85 7.76
C VAL A 171 -10.41 -6.33 7.67
N GLY A 172 -9.83 -5.75 6.63
CA GLY A 172 -9.83 -4.31 6.39
C GLY A 172 -11.23 -3.74 6.20
N ILE A 173 -12.06 -4.41 5.38
CA ILE A 173 -13.45 -4.02 5.17
C ILE A 173 -14.23 -4.09 6.49
N ALA A 174 -14.08 -5.17 7.25
CA ALA A 174 -14.73 -5.33 8.55
C ALA A 174 -14.28 -4.26 9.56
N ALA A 175 -12.98 -3.97 9.61
CA ALA A 175 -12.43 -2.91 10.45
C ALA A 175 -12.96 -1.53 10.04
N GLY A 176 -13.11 -1.27 8.74
CA GLY A 176 -13.69 -0.03 8.21
C GLY A 176 -15.12 0.20 8.70
N TRP A 177 -15.98 -0.83 8.62
CA TRP A 177 -17.34 -0.77 9.16
C TRP A 177 -17.37 -0.55 10.68
N TYR A 178 -16.37 -1.03 11.42
CA TYR A 178 -16.33 -0.88 12.88
C TYR A 178 -15.77 0.47 13.33
N LEU A 179 -14.73 1.00 12.65
CA LEU A 179 -14.03 2.21 13.05
C LEU A 179 -14.57 3.49 12.41
N ILE A 180 -15.05 3.42 11.17
CA ILE A 180 -15.54 4.58 10.41
C ILE A 180 -16.91 4.28 9.77
N PRO A 181 -17.94 3.95 10.60
CA PRO A 181 -19.22 3.45 10.11
C PRO A 181 -19.95 4.44 9.20
N VAL A 182 -19.93 5.74 9.49
CA VAL A 182 -20.62 6.76 8.67
C VAL A 182 -19.98 6.89 7.29
N THR A 183 -18.65 6.90 7.26
CA THR A 183 -17.89 6.93 5.99
C THR A 183 -18.17 5.68 5.16
N MET A 184 -18.22 4.53 5.80
CA MET A 184 -18.48 3.26 5.13
C MET A 184 -19.91 3.17 4.59
N GLN A 185 -20.91 3.70 5.32
CA GLN A 185 -22.30 3.80 4.85
C GLN A 185 -22.42 4.71 3.62
N ASN A 186 -21.85 5.91 3.66
CA ASN A 186 -21.87 6.85 2.53
C ASN A 186 -21.17 6.24 1.28
N THR A 187 -20.03 5.58 1.50
CA THR A 187 -19.32 4.88 0.41
C THR A 187 -20.15 3.73 -0.14
N SER A 188 -20.84 2.97 0.73
CA SER A 188 -21.70 1.86 0.32
C SER A 188 -22.91 2.34 -0.48
N ASP A 189 -23.48 3.49 -0.14
CA ASP A 189 -24.59 4.11 -0.88
C ASP A 189 -24.14 4.55 -2.27
N LEU A 190 -22.94 5.14 -2.40
CA LEU A 190 -22.36 5.48 -3.70
C LEU A 190 -22.11 4.23 -4.55
N ILE A 191 -21.52 3.18 -3.95
CA ILE A 191 -21.32 1.89 -4.64
C ILE A 191 -22.66 1.35 -5.12
N TRP A 192 -23.69 1.41 -4.29
CA TRP A 192 -25.04 0.96 -4.62
C TRP A 192 -25.66 1.74 -5.80
N GLU A 193 -25.42 3.05 -5.89
CA GLU A 193 -25.86 3.84 -7.05
C GLU A 193 -25.16 3.44 -8.35
N TYR A 194 -23.87 3.12 -8.30
CA TYR A 194 -23.15 2.58 -9.45
C TYR A 194 -23.59 1.17 -9.81
N GLU A 195 -23.85 0.35 -8.81
CA GLU A 195 -24.27 -1.04 -8.97
C GLU A 195 -25.66 -1.16 -9.60
N LYS A 196 -26.59 -0.24 -9.28
CA LYS A 196 -27.92 -0.16 -9.93
C LYS A 196 -27.85 -0.03 -11.45
N LYS A 197 -26.74 0.45 -12.01
CA LYS A 197 -26.53 0.51 -13.47
C LYS A 197 -26.40 -0.89 -14.09
N VAL A 198 -26.07 -1.91 -13.30
CA VAL A 198 -25.94 -3.30 -13.73
C VAL A 198 -26.87 -4.19 -12.88
N PRO A 199 -28.08 -4.54 -13.39
CA PRO A 199 -29.12 -5.19 -12.58
C PRO A 199 -28.70 -6.57 -12.03
N ALA A 200 -27.86 -7.31 -12.75
CA ALA A 200 -27.38 -8.62 -12.29
C ALA A 200 -26.58 -8.55 -10.98
N ILE A 201 -25.83 -7.45 -10.78
CA ILE A 201 -25.03 -7.27 -9.57
C ILE A 201 -25.95 -6.79 -8.43
N SER A 202 -26.79 -5.79 -8.71
CA SER A 202 -27.67 -5.19 -7.69
C SER A 202 -28.71 -6.18 -7.15
N GLU A 203 -29.25 -7.07 -7.98
CA GLU A 203 -30.15 -8.15 -7.53
C GLU A 203 -29.44 -9.12 -6.60
N THR A 204 -28.20 -9.51 -6.94
CA THR A 204 -27.39 -10.41 -6.11
C THR A 204 -27.07 -9.76 -4.75
N HIS A 205 -26.70 -8.48 -4.74
CA HIS A 205 -26.45 -7.76 -3.49
C HIS A 205 -27.74 -7.54 -2.69
N ALA A 206 -28.88 -7.22 -3.31
CA ALA A 206 -30.16 -7.15 -2.63
C ALA A 206 -30.53 -8.49 -1.97
N GLN A 207 -30.27 -9.62 -2.64
CA GLN A 207 -30.48 -10.95 -2.11
C GLN A 207 -29.55 -11.25 -0.92
N ILE A 208 -28.24 -10.99 -1.05
CA ILE A 208 -27.26 -11.20 0.03
C ILE A 208 -27.58 -10.33 1.25
N SER A 209 -27.88 -9.04 1.04
CA SER A 209 -28.24 -8.13 2.12
C SER A 209 -29.58 -8.49 2.76
N GLY A 210 -30.54 -9.00 1.98
CA GLY A 210 -31.79 -9.58 2.48
C GLY A 210 -31.54 -10.78 3.39
N PHE A 211 -30.71 -11.73 2.96
CA PHE A 211 -30.30 -12.87 3.79
C PHE A 211 -29.56 -12.44 5.06
N ALA A 212 -28.67 -11.44 4.97
CA ALA A 212 -27.95 -10.92 6.13
C ALA A 212 -28.90 -10.26 7.14
N LYS A 213 -29.87 -9.48 6.67
CA LYS A 213 -30.91 -8.85 7.52
C LYS A 213 -31.79 -9.91 8.18
N GLU A 214 -32.19 -10.94 7.44
CA GLU A 214 -33.00 -12.03 7.99
C GLU A 214 -32.22 -12.85 9.01
N ALA A 215 -30.98 -13.21 8.70
CA ALA A 215 -30.09 -13.90 9.63
C ALA A 215 -29.84 -13.07 10.90
N TRP A 216 -29.70 -11.75 10.75
CA TRP A 216 -29.56 -10.84 11.90
C TRP A 216 -30.82 -10.79 12.76
N ARG A 217 -32.00 -10.71 12.13
CA ARG A 217 -33.30 -10.74 12.82
C ARG A 217 -33.49 -12.06 13.57
N GLN A 218 -33.22 -13.18 12.89
CA GLN A 218 -33.31 -14.52 13.47
C GLN A 218 -32.34 -14.70 14.65
N THR A 219 -31.10 -14.21 14.51
CA THR A 219 -30.10 -14.25 15.59
C THR A 219 -30.59 -13.51 16.83
N ARG A 220 -31.10 -12.28 16.66
CA ARG A 220 -31.61 -11.47 17.78
C ARG A 220 -32.77 -12.15 18.51
N LEU A 221 -33.60 -12.92 17.81
CA LEU A 221 -34.68 -13.71 18.42
C LEU A 221 -34.13 -14.92 19.20
N HIS A 222 -33.13 -15.64 18.65
CA HIS A 222 -32.51 -16.78 19.33
C HIS A 222 -31.57 -16.39 20.48
N THR A 223 -31.06 -15.14 20.52
CA THR A 223 -30.18 -14.68 21.62
C THR A 223 -30.88 -14.78 22.98
N LYS A 224 -32.19 -14.46 23.06
CA LYS A 224 -32.95 -14.59 24.31
C LYS A 224 -33.00 -16.05 24.80
N PHE A 225 -33.28 -16.97 23.89
CA PHE A 225 -33.28 -18.40 24.22
C PHE A 225 -31.90 -18.90 24.65
N ALA A 226 -30.84 -18.38 24.03
CA ALA A 226 -29.46 -18.75 24.37
C ALA A 226 -29.04 -18.26 25.76
N THR A 227 -29.42 -17.02 26.13
CA THR A 227 -29.16 -16.51 27.48
C THR A 227 -29.94 -17.29 28.53
N ASP A 228 -31.23 -17.56 28.27
CA ASP A 228 -32.08 -18.31 29.20
C ASP A 228 -31.57 -19.76 29.39
N TRP A 229 -31.13 -20.41 28.31
CA TRP A 229 -30.53 -21.75 28.39
C TRP A 229 -29.18 -21.77 29.11
N ALA A 230 -28.35 -20.74 28.90
CA ALA A 230 -27.08 -20.59 29.60
C ALA A 230 -27.29 -20.36 31.10
N ASP A 231 -28.27 -19.54 31.48
CA ASP A 231 -28.65 -19.29 32.87
C ASP A 231 -29.22 -20.54 33.54
N GLU A 232 -30.07 -21.31 32.84
CA GLU A 232 -30.58 -22.58 33.35
C GLU A 232 -29.46 -23.59 33.57
N LYS A 233 -28.50 -23.70 32.64
CA LYS A 233 -27.35 -24.60 32.78
C LYS A 233 -26.40 -24.16 33.89
N ALA A 234 -26.20 -22.86 34.07
CA ALA A 234 -25.43 -22.33 35.18
C ALA A 234 -26.11 -22.63 36.53
N ASN A 235 -27.44 -22.49 36.60
CA ASN A 235 -28.22 -22.82 37.79
C ASN A 235 -28.24 -24.33 38.09
N GLU A 236 -28.36 -25.19 37.08
CA GLU A 236 -28.27 -26.65 37.22
C GLU A 236 -26.88 -27.07 37.73
N ALA A 237 -25.82 -26.50 37.16
CA ALA A 237 -24.45 -26.73 37.63
C ALA A 237 -24.26 -26.28 39.09
N ARG A 238 -24.81 -25.12 39.47
CA ARG A 238 -24.76 -24.65 40.86
C ARG A 238 -25.50 -25.59 41.81
N LYS A 239 -26.72 -26.03 41.44
CA LYS A 239 -27.54 -26.95 42.25
C LYS A 239 -26.88 -28.32 42.43
N THR A 240 -26.24 -28.85 41.38
CA THR A 240 -25.52 -30.13 41.47
C THR A 240 -24.29 -30.03 42.36
N VAL A 241 -23.55 -28.91 42.31
CA VAL A 241 -22.45 -28.65 43.26
C VAL A 241 -22.99 -28.52 44.70
N GLU A 242 -24.13 -27.86 44.89
CA GLU A 242 -24.77 -27.71 46.21
C GLU A 242 -25.26 -29.05 46.77
N ASP A 243 -25.86 -29.92 45.96
CA ASP A 243 -26.29 -31.29 46.34
C ASP A 243 -25.11 -32.19 46.68
N LEU A 244 -23.98 -32.06 45.97
CA LEU A 244 -22.76 -32.79 46.31
C LEU A 244 -22.16 -32.32 47.64
N VAL A 245 -22.20 -31.01 47.90
CA VAL A 245 -21.73 -30.45 49.18
C VAL A 245 -22.64 -30.86 50.35
N SER A 246 -23.96 -30.95 50.13
CA SER A 246 -24.91 -31.35 51.17
C SER A 246 -24.89 -32.85 51.48
N LYS A 247 -24.56 -33.69 50.49
CA LYS A 247 -24.40 -35.16 50.68
C LYS A 247 -23.00 -35.57 51.17
N GLY A 248 -21.99 -34.71 50.97
CA GLY A 248 -20.57 -35.07 51.02
C GLY A 248 -19.78 -34.56 52.23
N LYS A 249 -20.43 -33.98 53.24
CA LYS A 249 -19.89 -33.78 54.59
C LYS A 249 -20.94 -34.04 55.65
#